data_AF-A0A1H8S3K2-F1
#
_entry.id   AF-A0A1H8S3K2-F1
#
_cell.length_a   1.000
_cell.length_b   1.000
_cell.length_c   1.000
_cell.angle_alpha   90.00
_cell.angle_beta   90.00
_cell.angle_gamma   90.00
#
_symmetry.space_group_name_H-M   'P 1'
#
loop_
_entity.id
_entity.type
_entity.pdbx_description
1 polymer ?
#
loop_
_entity_poly.entity_id
_entity_poly.type
_entity_poly.pdbx_seq_one_letter_code
_entity_poly.pdbx_strand_id
1 'polypeptide(L)'
;MNRRQVLLSLATTATVTVAGCLGSDQPSGETTANTNGDSETSGAASPESTGTAATAAADQTPALPDAPFEGMRADPAATYAVGKQGGTGKATPGAHVVQVWNDGDDAREVTVVITGEKTGTQFDETVEIAGGDHLNFAFETPDVYTVEVSGESFSSQATVDRDWNECSTSMSTIRVHENGTETRNTSRSRTCQ
;
A
#
# COMPACT_ATOMS: atom_id res chain seq x y z
N MET A 1 35.46 24.10 -29.09
CA MET A 1 34.11 24.47 -28.63
C MET A 1 33.17 24.41 -29.83
N ASN A 2 32.39 23.34 -29.98
CA ASN A 2 31.50 23.17 -31.10
C ASN A 2 30.12 22.69 -30.64
N ARG A 3 29.12 23.40 -31.15
CA ARG A 3 27.70 23.40 -30.82
C ARG A 3 27.00 22.09 -31.20
N ARG A 4 26.02 21.68 -30.39
CA ARG A 4 24.77 21.02 -30.81
C ARG A 4 23.95 20.69 -29.57
N GLN A 5 22.77 21.29 -29.44
CA GLN A 5 21.55 20.55 -29.11
C GLN A 5 20.34 21.42 -29.48
N VAL A 6 19.50 20.82 -30.31
CA VAL A 6 18.33 21.39 -30.96
C VAL A 6 17.15 21.20 -30.01
N LEU A 7 16.48 22.29 -29.68
CA LEU A 7 15.18 22.29 -28.99
C LEU A 7 14.14 21.67 -29.92
N LEU A 8 13.53 20.55 -29.51
CA LEU A 8 12.30 20.05 -30.14
C LEU A 8 11.10 20.47 -29.28
N SER A 9 10.22 21.25 -29.91
CA SER A 9 8.99 21.79 -29.36
C SER A 9 7.94 20.69 -29.14
N LEU A 10 7.31 20.72 -27.97
CA LEU A 10 6.08 19.98 -27.66
C LEU A 10 4.85 20.71 -28.22
N ALA A 11 4.02 19.97 -28.96
CA ALA A 11 2.60 20.19 -29.18
C ALA A 11 2.04 18.77 -29.50
N THR A 12 0.85 18.33 -29.10
CA THR A 12 -0.42 19.04 -29.12
C THR A 12 -1.51 18.19 -28.43
N THR A 13 -2.54 18.88 -27.93
CA THR A 13 -3.98 18.52 -27.89
C THR A 13 -4.52 17.46 -26.94
N ALA A 14 -5.26 17.97 -25.95
CA ALA A 14 -6.31 17.31 -25.19
C ALA A 14 -7.59 17.07 -26.04
N THR A 15 -8.30 15.99 -25.73
CA THR A 15 -9.73 15.82 -26.01
C THR A 15 -10.40 15.22 -24.79
N VAL A 16 -11.31 15.99 -24.18
CA VAL A 16 -12.23 15.57 -23.13
C VAL A 16 -13.57 15.27 -23.79
N THR A 17 -14.07 14.05 -23.63
CA THR A 17 -15.44 13.69 -23.99
C THR A 17 -16.20 13.30 -22.73
N VAL A 18 -17.14 14.15 -22.33
CA VAL A 18 -18.18 13.87 -21.33
C VAL A 18 -19.38 13.28 -22.06
N ALA A 19 -19.81 12.09 -21.67
CA ALA A 19 -21.12 11.56 -22.01
C ALA A 19 -21.70 10.87 -20.77
N GLY A 20 -22.79 11.42 -20.25
CA GLY A 20 -23.57 10.82 -19.18
C GLY A 20 -24.64 9.86 -19.71
N CYS A 21 -25.18 9.04 -18.81
CA CYS A 21 -26.56 8.58 -18.87
C CYS A 21 -27.08 8.36 -17.45
N LEU A 22 -28.14 9.11 -17.13
CA LEU A 22 -29.08 8.85 -16.04
C LEU A 22 -29.89 7.59 -16.38
N GLY A 23 -30.21 6.79 -15.37
CA GLY A 23 -31.13 5.65 -15.51
C GLY A 23 -31.62 5.18 -14.15
N SER A 24 -32.74 5.75 -13.70
CA SER A 24 -33.57 5.27 -12.59
C SER A 24 -34.23 3.95 -12.98
N ASP A 25 -34.41 3.02 -12.03
CA ASP A 25 -35.74 2.46 -11.73
C ASP A 25 -35.73 1.48 -10.53
N GLN A 26 -36.77 1.64 -9.72
CA GLN A 26 -37.16 0.88 -8.53
C GLN A 26 -38.20 -0.18 -8.92
N PRO A 27 -38.21 -1.35 -8.27
CA PRO A 27 -39.44 -1.81 -7.59
C PRO A 27 -39.10 -2.44 -6.22
N SER A 28 -39.61 -1.93 -5.08
CA SER A 28 -40.91 -2.27 -4.46
C SER A 28 -41.25 -3.78 -4.49
N GLY A 29 -41.03 -4.44 -3.35
CA GLY A 29 -41.56 -5.75 -3.00
C GLY A 29 -41.88 -5.80 -1.51
N GLU A 30 -43.17 -5.95 -1.21
CA GLU A 30 -43.84 -5.83 0.08
C GLU A 30 -43.81 -7.13 0.93
N THR A 31 -43.89 -6.95 2.26
CA THR A 31 -44.65 -7.76 3.26
C THR A 31 -44.19 -9.21 3.54
N THR A 32 -43.84 -9.61 4.78
CA THR A 32 -44.83 -10.02 5.82
C THR A 32 -44.17 -10.17 7.21
N ALA A 33 -44.95 -9.84 8.24
CA ALA A 33 -44.66 -9.89 9.67
C ALA A 33 -44.55 -11.29 10.29
N ASN A 34 -43.82 -11.41 11.42
CA ASN A 34 -44.23 -12.18 12.61
C ASN A 34 -43.26 -11.86 13.79
N THR A 35 -43.69 -11.18 14.86
CA THR A 35 -44.39 -11.64 16.10
C THR A 35 -43.48 -12.34 17.14
N ASN A 36 -43.27 -11.59 18.23
CA ASN A 36 -42.96 -11.89 19.64
C ASN A 36 -42.44 -13.27 20.08
N GLY A 37 -41.39 -13.22 20.91
CA GLY A 37 -41.03 -14.24 21.88
C GLY A 37 -40.19 -13.63 23.01
N ASP A 38 -40.87 -13.13 24.05
CA ASP A 38 -40.27 -12.87 25.36
C ASP A 38 -39.81 -14.19 26.01
N SER A 39 -38.63 -14.17 26.62
CA SER A 39 -38.29 -15.07 27.72
C SER A 39 -37.29 -14.39 28.63
N GLU A 40 -37.82 -13.99 29.79
CA GLU A 40 -37.08 -13.53 30.95
C GLU A 40 -36.22 -14.68 31.51
N THR A 41 -35.00 -14.39 31.94
CA THR A 41 -34.38 -15.08 33.08
C THR A 41 -33.47 -14.10 33.81
N SER A 42 -33.85 -13.82 35.06
CA SER A 42 -33.13 -12.99 36.01
C SER A 42 -31.92 -13.73 36.60
N GLY A 43 -30.82 -13.01 36.84
CA GLY A 43 -29.69 -13.47 37.63
C GLY A 43 -28.77 -12.30 37.99
N ALA A 44 -29.05 -11.65 39.12
CA ALA A 44 -28.29 -10.53 39.65
C ALA A 44 -27.03 -10.98 40.42
N ALA A 45 -25.92 -10.25 40.27
CA ALA A 45 -25.15 -9.66 41.37
C ALA A 45 -23.94 -8.85 40.85
N SER A 46 -23.91 -7.56 41.19
CA SER A 46 -22.75 -6.67 41.13
C SER A 46 -21.83 -6.94 42.35
N PRO A 47 -20.54 -6.56 42.32
CA PRO A 47 -20.23 -5.22 42.79
C PRO A 47 -19.15 -4.46 41.99
N GLU A 48 -19.19 -3.15 42.19
CA GLU A 48 -18.35 -2.09 41.66
C GLU A 48 -16.86 -2.23 42.04
N SER A 49 -15.96 -1.86 41.11
CA SER A 49 -14.75 -1.10 41.46
C SER A 49 -14.24 -0.31 40.27
N THR A 50 -14.28 1.00 40.47
CA THR A 50 -13.63 2.11 39.78
C THR A 50 -12.27 1.76 39.17
N GLY A 51 -12.20 1.92 37.86
CA GLY A 51 -10.95 1.97 37.09
C GLY A 51 -11.17 2.81 35.85
N THR A 52 -11.31 4.13 36.02
CA THR A 52 -11.09 5.09 34.94
C THR A 52 -9.60 5.06 34.58
N ALA A 53 -9.21 4.07 33.78
CA ALA A 53 -7.97 4.15 33.03
C ALA A 53 -8.35 4.73 31.67
N ALA A 54 -7.88 5.95 31.40
CA ALA A 54 -7.90 6.53 30.09
C ALA A 54 -7.20 5.54 29.13
N THR A 55 -7.99 4.87 28.29
CA THR A 55 -7.42 4.17 27.14
C THR A 55 -6.96 5.27 26.18
N ALA A 56 -5.68 5.63 26.31
CA ALA A 56 -4.97 6.35 25.28
C ALA A 56 -5.29 5.66 23.96
N ALA A 57 -5.85 6.40 23.00
CA ALA A 57 -5.94 5.96 21.63
C ALA A 57 -4.49 5.75 21.17
N ALA A 58 -4.00 4.52 21.32
CA ALA A 58 -2.77 4.09 20.71
C ALA A 58 -2.94 4.37 19.22
N ASP A 59 -2.06 5.21 18.68
CA ASP A 59 -1.92 5.43 17.26
C ASP A 59 -1.64 4.04 16.64
N GLN A 60 -2.68 3.36 16.18
CA GLN A 60 -2.58 1.97 15.75
C GLN A 60 -2.01 1.94 14.34
N THR A 61 -0.69 2.01 14.25
CA THR A 61 0.00 1.60 13.02
C THR A 61 -0.32 0.11 12.79
N PRO A 62 -0.89 -0.27 11.63
CA PRO A 62 -1.18 -1.66 11.34
C PRO A 62 0.09 -2.51 11.44
N ALA A 63 0.04 -3.61 12.21
CA ALA A 63 1.13 -4.59 12.21
C ALA A 63 1.27 -5.25 10.82
N LEU A 64 2.41 -5.05 10.18
CA LEU A 64 2.81 -5.68 8.92
C LEU A 64 3.11 -7.18 9.12
N PRO A 65 3.00 -8.01 8.06
CA PRO A 65 3.57 -9.37 8.07
C PRO A 65 5.08 -9.34 8.29
N ASP A 66 5.64 -10.47 8.75
CA ASP A 66 7.09 -10.64 8.85
C ASP A 66 7.74 -10.70 7.46
N ALA A 67 8.99 -10.24 7.36
CA ALA A 67 9.76 -10.31 6.12
C ALA A 67 9.96 -11.78 5.66
N PRO A 68 9.84 -12.09 4.36
CA PRO A 68 9.97 -13.45 3.83
C PRO A 68 11.41 -13.97 3.76
N PHE A 69 12.39 -13.15 4.11
CA PHE A 69 13.81 -13.50 4.07
C PHE A 69 14.46 -13.29 5.44
N GLU A 70 15.20 -14.30 5.88
CA GLU A 70 16.02 -14.24 7.09
C GLU A 70 17.22 -13.30 6.87
N GLY A 71 17.60 -12.54 7.91
CA GLY A 71 18.73 -11.61 7.87
C GLY A 71 18.38 -10.18 7.43
N MET A 72 17.18 -9.96 6.91
CA MET A 72 16.67 -8.61 6.65
C MET A 72 16.51 -7.84 7.95
N ARG A 73 17.03 -6.61 8.01
CA ARG A 73 16.86 -5.74 9.19
C ARG A 73 15.38 -5.45 9.43
N ALA A 74 14.96 -5.37 10.69
CA ALA A 74 13.56 -5.11 11.04
C ALA A 74 13.12 -3.67 10.69
N ASP A 75 13.99 -2.69 10.96
CA ASP A 75 13.70 -1.29 10.65
C ASP A 75 14.22 -0.94 9.24
N PRO A 76 13.42 -0.24 8.42
CA PRO A 76 13.89 0.24 7.13
C PRO A 76 14.88 1.38 7.28
N ALA A 77 15.75 1.56 6.28
CA ALA A 77 16.58 2.75 6.15
C ALA A 77 15.73 4.00 5.84
N ALA A 78 14.68 3.83 5.02
CA ALA A 78 13.68 4.87 4.77
C ALA A 78 12.32 4.26 4.38
N THR A 79 11.26 5.03 4.58
CA THR A 79 9.90 4.69 4.14
C THR A 79 9.32 5.82 3.30
N TYR A 80 8.83 5.49 2.11
CA TYR A 80 8.20 6.41 1.17
C TYR A 80 6.70 6.12 1.09
N ALA A 81 5.89 7.18 1.16
CA ALA A 81 4.46 7.10 0.90
C ALA A 81 4.21 7.23 -0.61
N VAL A 82 3.51 6.27 -1.19
CA VAL A 82 3.18 6.20 -2.62
C VAL A 82 1.69 6.48 -2.83
N GLY A 83 1.37 7.31 -3.82
CA GLY A 83 -0.02 7.61 -4.19
C GLY A 83 -0.67 8.73 -3.38
N LYS A 84 0.08 9.46 -2.53
CA LYS A 84 -0.51 10.47 -1.66
C LYS A 84 -1.09 11.64 -2.47
N GLN A 85 -2.41 11.71 -2.59
CA GLN A 85 -3.07 12.93 -3.07
C GLN A 85 -3.12 13.98 -1.94
N GLY A 86 -2.78 15.23 -2.28
CA GLY A 86 -2.92 16.34 -1.35
C GLY A 86 -4.41 16.58 -1.02
N GLY A 87 -4.85 16.13 0.15
CA GLY A 87 -6.20 16.40 0.66
C GLY A 87 -6.83 15.20 1.35
N THR A 88 -7.14 15.38 2.63
CA THR A 88 -7.89 14.48 3.53
C THR A 88 -7.27 13.10 3.79
N GLY A 89 -6.46 13.06 4.85
CA GLY A 89 -5.94 11.82 5.41
C GLY A 89 -7.03 10.94 6.02
N LYS A 90 -6.97 9.67 5.64
CA LYS A 90 -7.17 8.53 6.53
C LYS A 90 -6.39 7.37 5.89
N ALA A 91 -5.44 6.79 6.62
CA ALA A 91 -4.82 5.55 6.18
C ALA A 91 -5.92 4.47 6.09
N THR A 92 -6.04 3.81 4.94
CA THR A 92 -6.99 2.72 4.75
C THR A 92 -6.52 1.51 5.57
N PRO A 93 -7.39 0.85 6.36
CA PRO A 93 -7.03 -0.37 7.06
C PRO A 93 -6.59 -1.44 6.04
N GLY A 94 -5.37 -1.97 6.21
CA GLY A 94 -4.75 -2.88 5.24
C GLY A 94 -3.82 -2.11 4.31
N ALA A 95 -2.54 -2.06 4.64
CA ALA A 95 -1.50 -1.47 3.77
C ALA A 95 -0.84 -2.58 2.95
N HIS A 96 -0.54 -2.29 1.68
CA HIS A 96 0.48 -3.03 0.96
C HIS A 96 1.80 -2.27 1.06
N VAL A 97 2.86 -2.98 1.42
CA VAL A 97 4.22 -2.44 1.43
C VAL A 97 5.07 -3.23 0.45
N VAL A 98 5.76 -2.52 -0.44
CA VAL A 98 6.88 -3.13 -1.19
C VAL A 98 8.17 -2.79 -0.48
N GLN A 99 8.94 -3.82 -0.13
CA GLN A 99 10.27 -3.66 0.41
C GLN A 99 11.31 -3.92 -0.68
N VAL A 100 12.31 -3.07 -0.79
CA VAL A 100 13.48 -3.29 -1.65
C VAL A 100 14.68 -3.50 -0.74
N TRP A 101 15.19 -4.73 -0.71
CA TRP A 101 16.22 -5.17 0.24
C TRP A 101 17.52 -5.47 -0.48
N ASN A 102 18.62 -4.83 -0.07
CA ASN A 102 19.96 -5.22 -0.49
C ASN A 102 20.47 -6.32 0.45
N ASP A 103 20.58 -7.54 -0.06
CA ASP A 103 21.02 -8.69 0.75
C ASP A 103 22.55 -8.84 0.84
N GLY A 104 23.28 -8.03 0.08
CA GLY A 104 24.74 -8.06 0.03
C GLY A 104 25.35 -7.31 1.21
N ASP A 105 26.66 -7.45 1.36
CA ASP A 105 27.42 -6.75 2.40
C ASP A 105 27.78 -5.31 2.00
N ASP A 106 27.87 -5.03 0.70
CA ASP A 106 28.23 -3.72 0.15
C ASP A 106 27.01 -2.88 -0.21
N ALA A 107 27.16 -1.56 -0.16
CA ALA A 107 26.14 -0.63 -0.62
C ALA A 107 25.89 -0.77 -2.14
N ARG A 108 24.64 -0.57 -2.56
CA ARG A 108 24.23 -0.66 -3.98
C ARG A 108 23.40 0.55 -4.38
N GLU A 109 23.70 1.13 -5.54
CA GLU A 109 22.81 2.08 -6.19
C GLU A 109 21.64 1.34 -6.83
N VAL A 110 20.42 1.74 -6.45
CA VAL A 110 19.18 1.14 -6.91
C VAL A 110 18.25 2.24 -7.41
N THR A 111 17.88 2.15 -8.68
CA THR A 111 16.81 2.98 -9.27
C THR A 111 15.48 2.30 -9.04
N VAL A 112 14.56 3.02 -8.41
CA VAL A 112 13.18 2.58 -8.21
C VAL A 112 12.26 3.52 -8.97
N VAL A 113 11.41 2.94 -9.83
CA VAL A 113 10.35 3.66 -10.54
C VAL A 113 9.02 3.05 -10.13
N ILE A 114 8.10 3.88 -9.66
CA ILE A 114 6.76 3.46 -9.25
C ILE A 114 5.74 4.27 -10.05
N THR A 115 4.95 3.58 -10.85
CA THR A 115 3.92 4.19 -11.69
C THR A 115 2.58 3.55 -11.37
N GLY A 116 1.59 4.36 -11.00
CA GLY A 116 0.20 3.93 -10.91
C GLY A 116 -0.51 4.14 -12.24
N GLU A 117 -1.40 3.21 -12.63
CA GLU A 117 -2.19 3.32 -13.87
C GLU A 117 -3.01 4.61 -13.92
N LYS A 118 -3.56 5.05 -12.79
CA LYS A 118 -4.39 6.27 -12.69
C LYS A 118 -3.62 7.46 -12.16
N THR A 119 -2.70 7.22 -11.22
CA THR A 119 -1.96 8.27 -10.51
C THR A 119 -0.71 8.74 -11.28
N GLY A 120 -0.24 7.98 -12.26
CA GLY A 120 1.00 8.26 -13.00
C GLY A 120 2.25 7.96 -12.16
N THR A 121 3.40 8.51 -12.56
CA THR A 121 4.67 8.32 -11.84
C THR A 121 4.60 8.92 -10.43
N GLN A 122 4.78 8.08 -9.42
CA GLN A 122 4.75 8.43 -7.99
C GLN A 122 6.14 8.49 -7.36
N PHE A 123 7.08 7.74 -7.91
CA PHE A 123 8.48 7.69 -7.46
C PHE A 123 9.36 7.39 -8.67
N ASP A 124 10.48 8.09 -8.81
CA ASP A 124 11.47 7.90 -9.88
C ASP A 124 12.79 8.48 -9.37
N GLU A 125 13.49 7.70 -8.54
CA GLU A 125 14.76 8.11 -7.96
C GLU A 125 15.76 6.94 -7.94
N THR A 126 17.05 7.29 -8.03
CA THR A 126 18.17 6.40 -7.74
C THR A 126 18.65 6.65 -6.31
N VAL A 127 18.68 5.61 -5.49
CA VAL A 127 19.01 5.67 -4.07
C VAL A 127 20.09 4.63 -3.75
N GLU A 128 21.06 4.99 -2.92
CA GLU A 128 22.01 4.03 -2.37
C GLU A 128 21.40 3.29 -1.18
N ILE A 129 21.42 1.95 -1.22
CA ILE A 129 20.97 1.08 -0.13
C ILE A 129 22.20 0.37 0.43
N ALA A 130 22.50 0.60 1.71
CA ALA A 130 23.60 -0.09 2.41
C ALA A 130 23.39 -1.61 2.44
N GLY A 131 24.48 -2.37 2.62
CA GLY A 131 24.41 -3.81 2.73
C GLY A 131 23.54 -4.26 3.90
N GLY A 132 22.64 -5.22 3.67
CA GLY A 132 21.67 -5.72 4.64
C GLY A 132 20.48 -4.78 4.93
N ASP A 133 20.48 -3.56 4.39
CA ASP A 133 19.42 -2.55 4.60
C ASP A 133 18.33 -2.63 3.53
N HIS A 134 17.19 -2.01 3.83
CA HIS A 134 16.05 -1.98 2.93
C HIS A 134 15.26 -0.67 2.95
N LEU A 135 14.54 -0.42 1.86
CA LEU A 135 13.58 0.66 1.71
C LEU A 135 12.16 0.10 1.76
N ASN A 136 11.22 0.86 2.34
CA ASN A 136 9.80 0.55 2.29
C ASN A 136 9.05 1.56 1.40
N PHE A 137 8.15 1.06 0.57
CA PHE A 137 7.19 1.83 -0.21
C PHE A 137 5.78 1.46 0.22
N ALA A 138 5.11 2.37 0.91
CA ALA A 138 3.76 2.17 1.44
C ALA A 138 2.73 2.74 0.46
N PHE A 139 1.86 1.89 -0.07
CA PHE A 139 0.87 2.26 -1.09
C PHE A 139 -0.42 2.72 -0.41
N GLU A 140 -0.61 4.04 -0.34
CA GLU A 140 -1.69 4.67 0.44
C GLU A 140 -3.00 4.81 -0.35
N THR A 141 -2.90 4.97 -1.67
CA THR A 141 -4.05 5.18 -2.55
C THR A 141 -4.33 3.93 -3.39
N PRO A 142 -5.60 3.53 -3.57
CA PRO A 142 -5.97 2.47 -4.50
C PRO A 142 -5.70 2.81 -5.97
N ASP A 143 -4.88 1.98 -6.58
CA ASP A 143 -4.50 1.99 -7.98
C ASP A 143 -3.87 0.62 -8.30
N VAL A 144 -3.65 0.36 -9.59
CA VAL A 144 -2.73 -0.69 -10.01
C VAL A 144 -1.38 -0.06 -10.21
N TYR A 145 -0.40 -0.45 -9.40
CA TYR A 145 0.95 0.06 -9.45
C TYR A 145 1.91 -0.94 -10.08
N THR A 146 2.79 -0.43 -10.92
CA THR A 146 3.99 -1.14 -11.36
C THR A 146 5.18 -0.56 -10.60
N VAL A 147 5.93 -1.43 -9.93
CA VAL A 147 7.19 -1.13 -9.26
C VAL A 147 8.31 -1.75 -10.07
N GLU A 148 9.18 -0.91 -10.61
CA GLU A 148 10.37 -1.32 -11.36
C GLU A 148 11.59 -1.00 -10.52
N VAL A 149 12.44 -2.00 -10.30
CA VAL A 149 13.67 -1.88 -9.53
C VAL A 149 14.82 -2.26 -10.45
N SER A 150 15.86 -1.44 -10.53
CA SER A 150 17.01 -1.71 -11.39
C SER A 150 18.32 -1.18 -10.81
N GLY A 151 19.42 -1.76 -11.26
CA GLY A 151 20.79 -1.32 -10.97
C GLY A 151 21.71 -1.76 -12.11
N GLU A 152 23.02 -1.73 -11.88
CA GLU A 152 24.01 -2.00 -12.93
C GLU A 152 23.87 -3.41 -13.54
N SER A 153 23.62 -4.43 -12.71
CA SER A 153 23.60 -5.85 -13.11
C SER A 153 22.26 -6.55 -12.92
N PHE A 154 21.22 -5.83 -12.47
CA PHE A 154 19.93 -6.44 -12.13
C PHE A 154 18.75 -5.56 -12.51
N SER A 155 17.60 -6.20 -12.74
CA SER A 155 16.31 -5.54 -12.78
C SER A 155 15.20 -6.48 -12.32
N SER A 156 14.14 -5.91 -11.77
CA SER A 156 12.94 -6.59 -11.32
C SER A 156 11.72 -5.74 -11.55
N GLN A 157 10.57 -6.40 -11.64
CA GLN A 157 9.28 -5.74 -11.69
C GLN A 157 8.30 -6.46 -10.76
N ALA A 158 7.50 -5.70 -10.03
CA ALA A 158 6.37 -6.20 -9.25
C ALA A 158 5.12 -5.36 -9.56
N THR A 159 3.97 -6.01 -9.56
CA THR A 159 2.67 -5.34 -9.66
C THR A 159 1.98 -5.38 -8.31
N VAL A 160 1.47 -4.24 -7.88
CA VAL A 160 0.68 -4.08 -6.67
C VAL A 160 -0.71 -3.61 -7.07
N ASP A 161 -1.71 -4.46 -6.90
CA ASP A 161 -3.12 -4.12 -7.13
C ASP A 161 -3.75 -3.70 -5.79
N ARG A 162 -4.09 -2.42 -5.65
CA ARG A 162 -4.71 -1.86 -4.44
C ARG A 162 -6.17 -1.53 -4.68
N ASP A 163 -7.02 -2.08 -3.82
CA ASP A 163 -8.44 -1.76 -3.73
C ASP A 163 -8.77 -1.09 -2.38
N TRP A 164 -9.77 -0.20 -2.37
CA TRP A 164 -10.28 0.46 -1.16
C TRP A 164 -10.85 -0.53 -0.14
N ASN A 165 -11.27 -1.71 -0.58
CA ASN A 165 -11.94 -2.71 0.26
C ASN A 165 -10.98 -3.81 0.75
N GLU A 166 -9.67 -3.67 0.52
CA GLU A 166 -8.69 -4.66 0.95
C GLU A 166 -8.34 -4.52 2.43
N CYS A 167 -8.94 -5.35 3.28
CA CYS A 167 -8.64 -5.41 4.71
C CYS A 167 -7.38 -6.25 5.03
N SER A 168 -6.78 -6.92 4.05
CA SER A 168 -5.49 -7.61 4.23
C SER A 168 -4.36 -6.60 4.35
N THR A 169 -3.44 -6.88 5.26
CA THR A 169 -2.12 -6.26 5.22
C THR A 169 -1.21 -7.20 4.44
N SER A 170 -0.58 -6.70 3.40
CA SER A 170 0.26 -7.50 2.51
C SER A 170 1.61 -6.83 2.31
N MET A 171 2.60 -7.63 1.99
CA MET A 171 3.97 -7.17 1.81
C MET A 171 4.63 -7.97 0.70
N SER A 172 5.28 -7.26 -0.21
CA SER A 172 6.11 -7.86 -1.25
C SER A 172 7.54 -7.42 -1.03
N THR A 173 8.48 -8.36 -0.95
CA THR A 173 9.90 -8.06 -0.76
C THR A 173 10.64 -8.41 -2.04
N ILE A 174 11.24 -7.40 -2.66
CA ILE A 174 12.17 -7.53 -3.78
C ILE A 174 13.57 -7.55 -3.18
N ARG A 175 14.16 -8.74 -3.12
CA ARG A 175 15.56 -8.96 -2.74
C ARG A 175 16.44 -8.63 -3.93
N VAL A 176 17.42 -7.77 -3.72
CA VAL A 176 18.43 -7.33 -4.67
C VAL A 176 19.78 -7.90 -4.25
N HIS A 177 20.44 -8.60 -5.17
CA HIS A 177 21.74 -9.23 -4.94
C HIS A 177 22.65 -9.06 -6.18
N GLU A 178 23.94 -9.38 -6.04
CA GLU A 178 25.00 -9.07 -7.03
C GLU A 178 24.70 -9.50 -8.48
N ASN A 179 23.85 -10.51 -8.65
CA ASN A 179 23.57 -11.14 -9.95
C ASN A 179 22.07 -11.32 -10.22
N GLY A 180 21.21 -10.50 -9.62
CA GLY A 180 19.79 -10.54 -9.93
C GLY A 180 18.89 -10.07 -8.80
N THR A 181 17.62 -10.44 -8.93
CA THR A 181 16.59 -10.13 -7.95
C THR A 181 15.70 -11.33 -7.69
N GLU A 182 15.16 -11.43 -6.48
CA GLU A 182 14.14 -12.42 -6.10
C GLU A 182 12.97 -11.70 -5.43
N THR A 183 11.74 -11.98 -5.87
CA THR A 183 10.53 -11.40 -5.26
C THR A 183 9.78 -12.44 -4.44
N ARG A 184 9.42 -12.10 -3.21
CA ARG A 184 8.55 -12.93 -2.34
C ARG A 184 7.43 -12.10 -1.74
N ASN A 185 6.26 -12.72 -1.63
CA ASN A 185 5.08 -12.07 -1.09
C ASN A 185 4.67 -12.75 0.22
N THR A 186 4.29 -11.95 1.20
CA THR A 186 3.64 -12.38 2.43
C THR A 186 2.36 -11.58 2.61
N SER A 187 1.34 -12.21 3.15
CA SER A 187 0.08 -11.53 3.43
C SER A 187 -0.50 -12.04 4.73
N ARG A 188 -1.16 -11.13 5.44
CA ARG A 188 -1.93 -11.44 6.63
C ARG A 188 -3.35 -10.94 6.42
N SER A 189 -4.23 -11.87 6.13
CA SER A 189 -5.66 -11.60 6.00
C SER A 189 -6.25 -11.19 7.34
N ARG A 190 -7.12 -10.18 7.31
CA ARG A 190 -8.01 -9.84 8.43
C ARG A 190 -9.44 -9.84 7.91
N THR A 191 -10.38 -10.17 8.79
CA THR A 191 -11.80 -10.05 8.50
C THR A 191 -12.18 -8.57 8.55
N CYS A 192 -12.82 -8.05 7.50
CA CYS A 192 -13.45 -6.74 7.57
C CYS A 192 -14.61 -6.82 8.58
N GLN A 193 -14.62 -5.94 9.58
CA GLN A 193 -15.73 -5.82 10.55
C GLN A 193 -16.74 -4.79 10.07
#